data_AF-A0A9D1X2P5-F1
#
_entry.id   AF-A0A9D1X2P5-F1
#
_cell.length_a   1.000
_cell.length_b   1.000
_cell.length_c   1.000
_cell.angle_alpha   90.00
_cell.angle_beta   90.00
_cell.angle_gamma   90.00
#
_symmetry.space_group_name_H-M   'P 1'
#
loop_
_entity.id
_entity.type
_entity.pdbx_description
1 polymer ?
#
loop_
_entity_poly.entity_id
_entity_poly.type
_entity_poly.pdbx_seq_one_letter_code
_entity_poly.pdbx_strand_id
1 'polypeptide(L)'
;MKFYWTKNQNPDSYNVYRKDHHSSEKRSADEICQQEVKNAVCFTLQTKGALAKEALMKETIYTMGYARSGAALTAAVERGIKYGRKTGEIVQDSEKKFTLATDSCVE
;
A
#
# COMPACT_ATOMS: atom_id res chain seq x y z
N MET A 1 17.27 2.84 2.24
CA MET A 1 16.86 3.16 0.86
C MET A 1 16.52 4.64 0.78
N LYS A 2 16.95 5.36 -0.27
CA LYS A 2 16.64 6.79 -0.48
C LYS A 2 15.82 6.93 -1.76
N PHE A 3 14.70 7.67 -1.69
CA PHE A 3 13.84 7.99 -2.83
C PHE A 3 13.96 9.47 -3.16
N TYR A 4 13.98 9.81 -4.45
CA TYR A 4 14.06 11.19 -4.91
C TYR A 4 12.69 11.66 -5.38
N TRP A 5 12.25 12.80 -4.85
CA TRP A 5 11.00 13.45 -5.21
C TRP A 5 11.30 14.74 -5.97
N THR A 6 10.45 15.12 -6.91
CA THR A 6 10.57 16.44 -7.54
C THR A 6 10.32 17.53 -6.49
N LYS A 7 10.86 18.74 -6.71
CA LYS A 7 10.71 19.87 -5.75
C LYS A 7 9.25 20.22 -5.44
N ASN A 8 8.33 19.88 -6.33
CA ASN A 8 6.90 20.20 -6.21
C ASN A 8 6.08 19.01 -5.67
N GLN A 9 6.71 17.89 -5.34
CA GLN A 9 6.03 16.72 -4.78
C GLN A 9 6.30 16.64 -3.28
N ASN A 10 5.23 16.74 -2.49
CA ASN A 10 5.28 16.40 -1.08
C ASN A 10 5.02 14.89 -0.90
N PRO A 11 5.97 14.13 -0.34
CA PRO A 11 5.77 12.70 -0.07
C PRO A 11 4.57 12.42 0.84
N ASP A 12 4.28 13.31 1.79
CA ASP A 12 3.21 13.10 2.77
C ASP A 12 1.82 13.24 2.14
N SER A 13 1.70 14.00 1.05
CA SER A 13 0.46 14.14 0.28
C SER A 13 0.41 13.25 -0.96
N TYR A 14 1.38 12.34 -1.14
CA TYR A 14 1.43 11.46 -2.30
C TYR A 14 0.33 10.40 -2.18
N ASN A 15 -0.64 10.42 -3.11
CA ASN A 15 -1.85 9.60 -3.08
C ASN A 15 -1.99 8.66 -4.29
N VAL A 16 -0.94 8.52 -5.10
CA VAL A 16 -0.94 7.68 -6.31
C VAL A 16 -0.30 6.32 -6.00
N TYR A 17 -0.83 5.25 -6.61
CA TYR A 17 -0.10 4.01 -6.82
C TYR A 17 -0.18 3.62 -8.30
N ARG A 18 0.85 2.95 -8.82
CA ARG A 18 0.82 2.42 -10.19
C ARG A 18 0.48 0.94 -10.15
N LYS A 19 -0.41 0.53 -11.06
CA LYS A 19 -0.71 -0.87 -11.34
C LYS A 19 0.13 -1.30 -12.53
N ASP A 20 1.05 -2.24 -12.33
CA ASP A 20 1.90 -2.72 -13.41
C ASP A 20 1.11 -3.74 -14.24
N HIS A 21 0.63 -3.32 -15.42
CA HIS A 21 -0.26 -4.11 -16.28
C HIS A 21 0.49 -5.09 -17.21
N HIS A 22 1.72 -4.77 -17.61
CA HIS A 22 2.54 -5.58 -18.53
C HIS A 22 3.74 -6.21 -17.81
N SER A 23 4.06 -7.48 -18.12
CA SER A 23 5.13 -8.21 -17.42
C SER A 23 6.52 -7.62 -17.62
N SER A 24 6.74 -6.91 -18.73
CA SER A 24 7.99 -6.22 -19.08
C SER A 24 8.21 -4.91 -18.31
N GLU A 25 7.16 -4.36 -17.69
CA GLU A 25 7.21 -3.10 -16.94
C GLU A 25 7.11 -3.31 -15.42
N LYS A 26 7.17 -4.57 -14.97
CA LYS A 26 7.09 -4.91 -13.55
C LYS A 26 8.31 -4.37 -12.82
N ARG A 27 8.07 -3.40 -11.95
CA ARG A 27 9.11 -2.85 -11.09
C ARG A 27 9.51 -3.85 -10.02
N SER A 28 10.77 -3.79 -9.65
CA SER A 28 11.29 -4.46 -8.47
C SER A 28 10.73 -3.79 -7.21
N ALA A 29 10.64 -4.52 -6.09
CA ALA A 29 10.02 -4.01 -4.87
C ALA A 29 10.79 -2.84 -4.24
N ASP A 30 12.08 -2.70 -4.54
CA ASP A 30 12.93 -1.60 -4.12
C ASP A 30 12.65 -0.33 -4.95
N GLU A 31 12.25 -0.43 -6.20
CA GLU A 31 11.84 0.73 -7.02
C GLU A 31 10.49 1.35 -6.60
N ILE A 32 9.80 0.77 -5.62
CA ILE A 32 8.50 1.22 -5.13
C ILE A 32 8.68 1.89 -3.77
N CYS A 33 8.38 3.19 -3.70
CA CYS A 33 8.45 3.92 -2.44
C CYS A 33 7.37 3.46 -1.46
N GLN A 34 7.64 3.58 -0.16
CA GLN A 34 6.70 3.15 0.88
C GLN A 34 5.35 3.88 0.81
N GLN A 35 5.32 5.12 0.33
CA GLN A 35 4.09 5.89 0.12
C GLN A 35 3.23 5.27 -0.98
N GLU A 36 3.84 4.87 -2.10
CA GLU A 36 3.14 4.18 -3.19
C GLU A 36 2.56 2.84 -2.71
N VAL A 37 3.34 2.08 -1.93
CA VAL A 37 2.85 0.82 -1.34
C VAL A 37 1.72 1.08 -0.34
N LYS A 38 1.84 2.09 0.54
CA LYS A 38 0.76 2.50 1.45
C LYS A 38 -0.51 2.82 0.67
N ASN A 39 -0.41 3.59 -0.41
CA ASN A 39 -1.56 3.96 -1.24
C ASN A 39 -2.23 2.72 -1.85
N ALA A 40 -1.45 1.75 -2.33
CA ALA A 40 -1.98 0.48 -2.80
C ALA A 40 -2.71 -0.30 -1.69
N VAL A 41 -2.16 -0.33 -0.46
CA VAL A 41 -2.81 -0.94 0.71
C VAL A 41 -4.13 -0.24 1.03
N CYS A 42 -4.15 1.10 1.07
CA CYS A 42 -5.36 1.87 1.34
C CYS A 42 -6.44 1.61 0.28
N PHE A 43 -6.06 1.57 -1.00
CA PHE A 43 -6.98 1.24 -2.08
C PHE A 43 -7.53 -0.19 -1.98
N THR A 44 -6.68 -1.16 -1.60
CA THR A 44 -7.13 -2.54 -1.34
C THR A 44 -8.17 -2.58 -0.23
N LEU A 45 -7.93 -1.91 0.90
CA LEU A 45 -8.87 -1.84 2.02
C LEU A 45 -10.16 -1.12 1.66
N GLN A 46 -10.09 -0.04 0.86
CA GLN A 46 -11.26 0.66 0.35
C GLN A 46 -12.13 -0.26 -0.52
N THR A 47 -11.51 -1.11 -1.34
CA THR A 47 -12.23 -1.97 -2.29
C THR A 47 -12.74 -3.26 -1.65
N LYS A 48 -11.96 -3.85 -0.73
CA LYS A 48 -12.20 -5.19 -0.16
C LYS A 48 -12.78 -5.16 1.25
N GLY A 49 -12.79 -3.99 1.90
CA GLY A 49 -13.14 -3.83 3.30
C GLY A 49 -12.04 -4.29 4.25
N ALA A 50 -12.43 -4.57 5.50
CA ALA A 50 -11.49 -4.97 6.54
C ALA A 50 -10.88 -6.36 6.27
N LEU A 51 -9.56 -6.47 6.33
CA LEU A 51 -8.82 -7.69 6.00
C LEU A 51 -7.81 -8.08 7.07
N ALA A 52 -7.68 -9.38 7.34
CA ALA A 52 -6.58 -9.90 8.16
C ALA A 52 -5.22 -9.70 7.45
N LYS A 53 -4.12 -9.66 8.22
CA LYS A 53 -2.77 -9.35 7.71
C LYS A 53 -2.39 -10.11 6.44
N GLU A 54 -2.53 -11.43 6.46
CA GLU A 54 -2.12 -12.29 5.34
C GLU A 54 -2.96 -12.06 4.08
N ALA A 55 -4.29 -11.93 4.26
CA ALA A 55 -5.20 -11.62 3.18
C ALA A 55 -4.90 -10.24 2.59
N LEU A 56 -4.68 -9.22 3.43
CA LEU A 56 -4.33 -7.87 2.99
C LEU A 56 -3.04 -7.87 2.16
N MET A 57 -1.99 -8.51 2.67
CA MET A 57 -0.71 -8.60 1.93
C MET A 57 -0.90 -9.20 0.55
N LYS A 58 -1.63 -10.32 0.47
CA LYS A 58 -1.90 -11.01 -0.80
C LYS A 58 -2.72 -10.13 -1.75
N GLU A 59 -3.83 -9.57 -1.28
CA GLU A 59 -4.72 -8.73 -2.11
C GLU A 59 -4.02 -7.44 -2.58
N THR A 60 -3.15 -6.84 -1.77
CA THR A 60 -2.37 -5.67 -2.18
C THR A 60 -1.38 -6.01 -3.29
N ILE A 61 -0.69 -7.15 -3.20
CA ILE A 61 0.22 -7.62 -4.27
C ILE A 61 -0.53 -7.79 -5.60
N TYR A 62 -1.74 -8.37 -5.56
CA TYR A 62 -2.60 -8.46 -6.74
C TYR A 62 -3.09 -7.10 -7.23
N THR A 63 -3.47 -6.20 -6.32
CA THR A 63 -3.89 -4.83 -6.62
C THR A 63 -2.82 -4.08 -7.40
N MET A 64 -1.55 -4.30 -7.05
CA MET A 64 -0.38 -3.71 -7.71
C MET A 64 -0.03 -4.38 -9.05
N GLY A 65 -0.68 -5.49 -9.44
CA GLY A 65 -0.46 -6.18 -10.72
C GLY A 65 0.52 -7.36 -10.66
N TYR A 66 0.94 -7.77 -9.47
CA TYR A 66 1.85 -8.91 -9.30
C TYR A 66 1.05 -10.20 -9.08
N ALA A 67 1.37 -11.23 -9.87
CA ALA A 67 0.70 -12.52 -9.79
C ALA A 67 1.22 -13.42 -8.65
N ARG A 68 2.41 -13.12 -8.10
CA ARG A 68 3.11 -13.94 -7.10
C ARG A 68 3.70 -13.06 -6.00
N SER A 69 3.60 -13.52 -4.76
CA SER A 69 4.19 -12.88 -3.59
C SER A 69 5.64 -13.32 -3.40
N GLY A 70 6.59 -12.55 -3.93
CA GLY A 70 8.01 -12.71 -3.61
C GLY A 70 8.36 -12.09 -2.26
N ALA A 71 9.40 -12.58 -1.59
CA ALA A 71 9.82 -12.09 -0.26
C ALA A 71 10.03 -10.57 -0.22
N ALA A 72 10.59 -9.98 -1.29
CA ALA A 72 10.81 -8.55 -1.40
C ALA A 72 9.50 -7.74 -1.46
N LEU A 73 8.50 -8.22 -2.22
CA LEU A 73 7.18 -7.59 -2.30
C LEU A 73 6.41 -7.73 -1.00
N THR A 74 6.44 -8.90 -0.37
CA THR A 74 5.82 -9.11 0.95
C THR A 74 6.41 -8.14 1.97
N ALA A 75 7.74 -8.04 2.05
CA ALA A 75 8.41 -7.09 2.94
C ALA A 75 8.07 -5.63 2.59
N ALA A 76 7.90 -5.28 1.32
CA ALA A 76 7.48 -3.94 0.91
C ALA A 76 6.06 -3.62 1.37
N VAL A 77 5.11 -4.54 1.18
CA VAL A 77 3.72 -4.38 1.64
C VAL A 77 3.64 -4.29 3.16
N GLU A 78 4.39 -5.10 3.90
CA GLU A 78 4.47 -4.97 5.35
C GLU A 78 4.98 -3.59 5.80
N ARG A 79 5.98 -3.04 5.11
CA ARG A 79 6.45 -1.67 5.36
C ARG A 79 5.37 -0.64 5.04
N GLY A 80 4.62 -0.82 3.95
CA GLY A 80 3.49 0.03 3.58
C GLY A 80 2.39 0.05 4.64
N ILE A 81 2.00 -1.12 5.15
CA ILE A 81 1.03 -1.25 6.27
C ILE A 81 1.58 -0.55 7.51
N LYS A 82 2.83 -0.81 7.90
CA LYS A 82 3.45 -0.17 9.07
C LYS A 82 3.51 1.36 8.91
N TYR A 83 3.79 1.84 7.70
CA TYR A 83 3.82 3.27 7.40
C TYR A 83 2.43 3.88 7.52
N GLY A 84 1.40 3.31 6.86
CA GLY A 84 0.02 3.80 6.95
C GLY A 84 -0.55 3.79 8.36
N ARG A 85 -0.12 2.85 9.21
CA ARG A 85 -0.45 2.88 10.65
C ARG A 85 0.22 4.02 11.41
N LYS A 86 1.45 4.36 11.02
CA LYS A 86 2.21 5.46 11.63
C LYS A 86 1.62 6.82 11.22
N THR A 87 1.15 6.94 9.99
CA THR A 87 0.58 8.17 9.43
C THR A 87 -0.93 8.30 9.69
N GLY A 88 -1.59 7.23 10.14
CA GLY A 88 -2.94 7.26 10.70
C GLY A 88 -4.04 6.80 9.75
N GLU A 89 -3.76 6.58 8.47
CA GLU A 89 -4.77 6.17 7.48
C GLU A 89 -5.21 4.71 7.64
N ILE A 90 -4.37 3.86 8.25
CA ILE A 90 -4.66 2.43 8.46
C ILE A 90 -4.74 2.15 9.95
N VAL A 91 -5.85 1.57 10.39
CA VAL A 91 -6.07 1.13 11.77
C VAL A 91 -6.33 -0.36 11.83
N GLN A 92 -6.31 -0.92 13.04
CA GLN A 92 -6.61 -2.32 13.28
C GLN A 92 -7.82 -2.40 14.21
N ASP A 93 -8.83 -3.18 13.84
CA ASP A 93 -10.05 -3.36 14.63
C ASP A 93 -9.86 -4.34 15.80
N SER A 94 -10.92 -4.56 16.57
CA SER A 94 -10.95 -5.50 17.70
C SER A 94 -10.73 -6.96 17.28
N GLU A 95 -11.01 -7.31 16.03
CA GLU A 95 -10.81 -8.64 15.44
C GLU A 95 -9.41 -8.81 14.82
N LYS A 96 -8.50 -7.86 15.04
CA LYS A 96 -7.15 -7.83 14.46
C LYS A 96 -7.12 -7.71 12.93
N LYS A 97 -8.21 -7.29 12.28
CA LYS A 97 -8.23 -6.96 10.85
C LYS A 97 -7.82 -5.51 10.66
N PHE A 98 -7.19 -5.23 9.53
CA PHE A 98 -6.85 -3.88 9.12
C PHE A 98 -8.01 -3.24 8.39
N THR A 99 -8.26 -1.97 8.67
CA THR A 99 -9.28 -1.13 8.00
C THR A 99 -8.73 0.29 7.82
N LEU A 100 -9.40 1.09 7.00
CA LEU A 100 -9.11 2.51 6.90
C LEU A 100 -9.60 3.24 8.14
N ALA A 101 -8.86 4.24 8.60
CA ALA A 101 -9.36 5.18 9.59
C ALA A 101 -10.56 5.92 9.01
N THR A 102 -11.71 5.82 9.67
CA THR A 102 -12.90 6.59 9.32
C THR A 102 -12.72 8.01 9.83
N ASP A 103 -12.07 8.87 9.06
CA ASP A 103 -12.21 10.33 9.11
C ASP A 103 -11.55 10.96 7.87
N SER A 104 -12.31 11.01 6.76
CA SER A 104 -12.29 12.04 5.69
C SER A 104 -12.99 11.58 4.39
N CYS A 105 -14.16 10.93 4.50
CA CYS A 105 -15.08 10.70 3.35
C CYS A 105 -16.51 11.10 3.73
N VAL A 106 -16.67 12.36 4.16
CA VAL A 106 -17.90 13.18 4.14
C VAL A 106 -17.33 14.61 4.14
N GLU A 107 -17.53 15.50 3.17
CA GLU A 107 -18.58 15.72 2.17
C GLU A 107 -17.97 16.05 0.79
#